data_AF-A0A2R6EYN2-F1
#
_entry.id   AF-A0A2R6EYN2-F1
#
_cell.length_a   1.000
_cell.length_b   1.000
_cell.length_c   1.000
_cell.angle_alpha   90.00
_cell.angle_beta   90.00
_cell.angle_gamma   90.00
#
_symmetry.space_group_name_H-M   'P 1'
#
loop_
_entity.id
_entity.type
_entity.pdbx_description
1 polymer ?
#
loop_
_entity_poly.entity_id
_entity_poly.type
_entity_poly.pdbx_seq_one_letter_code
_entity_poly.pdbx_strand_id
1 'polypeptide(L)'
;RAHDEFRLDGTEYPRPGNKYGISKATGEIIGRYYHDTYDISVCNIRIGNLNEEHPPVDYPRGQAMWLSTRDCAHIHDRALQADYGFEIVYGISDNDSKYYSIERAKEVLGYEPRDNSAEWDGEEKVA
;
A
#
# COMPACT_ATOMS: atom_id res chain seq x y z
N ARG A 1 10.43 -9.30 -16.46
CA ARG A 1 11.83 -8.80 -16.30
C ARG A 1 12.39 -9.46 -15.05
N ALA A 2 13.50 -10.20 -15.16
CA ALA A 2 14.03 -11.02 -14.08
C ALA A 2 15.16 -10.27 -13.36
N HIS A 3 14.98 -9.99 -12.05
CA HIS A 3 16.03 -9.67 -11.06
C HIS A 3 16.52 -8.22 -10.81
N ASP A 4 15.74 -7.16 -11.06
CA ASP A 4 16.05 -5.88 -10.40
C ASP A 4 15.35 -5.80 -9.03
N GLU A 5 16.08 -6.15 -7.98
CA GLU A 5 15.70 -6.00 -6.56
C GLU A 5 15.60 -4.51 -6.18
N PHE A 6 14.44 -3.92 -6.42
CA PHE A 6 13.95 -2.85 -5.55
C PHE A 6 12.56 -3.24 -5.05
N ARG A 7 12.52 -4.25 -4.17
CA ARG A 7 11.34 -4.53 -3.35
C ARG A 7 11.36 -3.52 -2.22
N LEU A 8 10.52 -2.50 -2.30
CA LEU A 8 10.27 -1.64 -1.16
C LEU A 8 9.27 -2.36 -0.27
N ASP A 9 9.62 -2.55 1.00
CA ASP A 9 8.88 -3.40 1.93
C ASP A 9 8.39 -2.63 3.16
N GLY A 10 8.65 -1.32 3.22
CA GLY A 10 8.26 -0.44 4.31
C GLY A 10 9.39 -0.16 5.29
N THR A 11 10.53 -0.85 5.18
CA THR A 11 11.71 -0.61 6.04
C THR A 11 12.60 0.53 5.54
N GLU A 12 12.43 0.95 4.29
CA GLU A 12 13.20 2.04 3.71
C GLU A 12 12.83 3.41 4.30
N TYR A 13 13.82 4.31 4.34
CA TYR A 13 13.57 5.71 4.67
C TYR A 13 12.66 6.37 3.62
N PRO A 14 11.64 7.15 4.04
CA PRO A 14 10.77 7.86 3.12
C PRO A 14 11.54 8.80 2.19
N ARG A 15 11.28 8.71 0.88
CA ARG A 15 11.81 9.62 -0.16
C ARG A 15 10.65 10.35 -0.86
N PRO A 16 9.99 11.31 -0.18
CA PRO A 16 8.79 11.94 -0.70
C PRO A 16 9.09 12.81 -1.93
N GLY A 17 8.28 12.67 -2.98
CA GLY A 17 8.45 13.43 -4.23
C GLY A 17 7.75 14.80 -4.27
N ASN A 18 6.91 15.12 -3.28
CA ASN A 18 6.16 16.38 -3.21
C ASN A 18 5.77 16.75 -1.76
N LYS A 19 5.18 17.94 -1.57
CA LYS A 19 4.76 18.45 -0.25
C LYS A 19 3.72 17.55 0.45
N TYR A 20 2.83 16.91 -0.32
CA TYR A 20 1.87 15.95 0.22
C TYR A 20 2.58 14.72 0.80
N GLY A 21 3.54 14.14 0.06
CA GLY A 21 4.35 13.02 0.52
C GLY A 21 5.18 13.37 1.77
N ILE A 22 5.71 14.60 1.85
CA ILE A 22 6.38 15.10 3.07
C ILE A 22 5.40 15.04 4.26
N SER A 23 4.19 15.57 4.09
CA SER A 23 3.20 15.58 5.18
C SER A 23 2.82 14.16 5.65
N LYS A 24 2.74 13.19 4.73
CA LYS A 24 2.47 11.79 5.07
C LYS A 24 3.64 11.12 5.79
N ALA A 25 4.87 11.35 5.34
CA ALA A 25 6.06 10.86 6.04
C ALA A 25 6.19 11.45 7.45
N THR A 26 5.82 12.73 7.64
CA THR A 26 5.72 13.32 8.98
C THR A 26 4.67 12.60 9.84
N GLY A 27 3.54 12.21 9.25
CA GLY A 27 2.52 11.40 9.93
C GLY A 27 3.07 10.07 10.47
N GLU A 28 3.89 9.35 9.69
CA GLU A 28 4.53 8.11 10.14
C GLU A 28 5.41 8.34 11.38
N ILE A 29 6.17 9.45 11.40
CA ILE A 29 7.02 9.83 12.54
C ILE A 29 6.19 10.21 13.77
N ILE A 30 5.10 10.97 13.57
CA ILE A 30 4.17 11.31 14.65
C ILE A 30 3.58 10.02 15.24
N GLY A 31 3.11 9.11 14.39
CA GLY A 31 2.60 7.80 14.81
C GLY A 31 3.63 7.04 15.64
N ARG A 32 4.90 7.03 15.22
CA ARG A 32 5.98 6.36 15.96
C ARG A 32 6.18 6.96 17.35
N TYR A 33 6.14 8.28 17.48
CA TYR A 33 6.22 8.95 18.77
C TYR A 33 5.08 8.52 19.71
N TYR A 34 3.85 8.47 19.20
CA TYR A 34 2.69 8.10 20.01
C TYR A 34 2.70 6.63 20.44
N HIS A 35 3.15 5.73 19.56
CA HIS A 35 3.39 4.34 19.91
C HIS A 35 4.42 4.23 21.05
N ASP A 36 5.60 4.84 20.90
CA ASP A 36 6.68 4.69 21.87
C ASP A 36 6.41 5.36 23.22
N THR A 37 5.63 6.44 23.21
CA THR A 37 5.36 7.26 24.40
C THR A 37 4.11 6.80 25.14
N TYR A 38 3.10 6.32 24.41
CA TYR A 38 1.76 6.07 24.94
C TYR A 38 1.22 4.67 24.64
N ASP A 39 2.03 3.78 24.05
CA ASP A 39 1.66 2.39 23.73
C ASP A 39 0.41 2.31 22.81
N ILE A 40 0.24 3.31 21.94
CA ILE A 40 -0.84 3.33 20.96
C ILE A 40 -0.42 2.48 19.75
N SER A 41 -1.21 1.47 19.40
CA SER A 41 -1.01 0.74 18.16
C SER A 41 -1.20 1.63 16.93
N VAL A 42 -0.25 1.62 16.00
CA VAL A 42 -0.26 2.43 14.78
C VAL A 42 0.07 1.58 13.57
N CYS A 43 -0.83 1.54 12.59
CA CYS A 43 -0.58 0.97 11.27
C CYS A 43 -0.59 2.07 10.21
N ASN A 44 0.57 2.31 9.60
CA ASN A 44 0.70 3.23 8.48
C ASN A 44 0.57 2.45 7.17
N ILE A 45 -0.58 2.59 6.51
CA ILE A 45 -0.83 2.00 5.20
C ILE A 45 -0.43 3.01 4.12
N ARG A 46 0.67 2.73 3.41
CA ARG A 46 1.12 3.48 2.24
C ARG A 46 0.29 3.08 1.03
N ILE A 47 -0.87 3.73 0.89
CA ILE A 47 -1.82 3.53 -0.21
C ILE A 47 -1.12 3.81 -1.54
N GLY A 48 -1.21 2.86 -2.48
CA GLY A 48 -0.77 3.03 -3.85
C GLY A 48 -1.73 3.92 -4.64
N ASN A 49 -2.30 3.37 -5.71
CA ASN A 49 -3.24 4.05 -6.59
C ASN A 49 -4.66 3.50 -6.39
N LEU A 50 -5.41 4.10 -5.47
CA LEU A 50 -6.80 3.78 -5.21
C LEU A 50 -7.70 4.45 -6.26
N ASN A 51 -8.25 3.65 -7.16
CA ASN A 51 -9.21 4.10 -8.17
C ASN A 51 -10.57 3.41 -7.93
N GLU A 52 -11.66 4.15 -8.06
CA GLU A 52 -13.00 3.67 -7.66
C GLU A 52 -13.54 2.53 -8.53
N GLU A 53 -13.12 2.45 -9.80
CA GLU A 53 -13.73 1.53 -10.79
C GLU A 53 -12.74 0.49 -11.32
N HIS A 54 -11.61 0.92 -11.90
CA HIS A 54 -10.69 0.02 -12.60
C HIS A 54 -9.23 0.53 -12.55
N PRO A 55 -8.21 -0.34 -12.81
CA PRO A 55 -6.83 0.10 -12.91
C PRO A 55 -6.66 1.09 -14.08
N PRO A 56 -5.74 2.05 -14.00
CA PRO A 56 -5.53 3.01 -15.08
C PRO A 56 -4.98 2.32 -16.33
N VAL A 57 -5.49 2.69 -17.49
CA VAL A 57 -5.05 2.18 -18.80
C VAL A 57 -3.88 3.03 -19.31
N ASP A 58 -2.92 2.41 -20.01
CA ASP A 58 -1.70 3.05 -20.53
C ASP A 58 -0.82 3.75 -19.48
N TYR A 59 -1.00 3.43 -18.20
CA TYR A 59 -0.19 3.97 -17.11
C TYR A 59 0.49 2.86 -16.29
N PRO A 60 1.65 2.34 -16.74
CA PRO A 60 2.29 1.17 -16.12
C PRO A 60 2.57 1.32 -14.63
N ARG A 61 2.96 2.54 -14.20
CA ARG A 61 3.20 2.81 -12.78
C ARG A 61 1.90 2.76 -11.98
N GLY A 62 0.80 3.27 -12.53
CA GLY A 62 -0.51 3.21 -11.89
C GLY A 62 -1.06 1.79 -11.79
N GLN A 63 -0.84 0.95 -12.80
CA GLN A 63 -1.19 -0.47 -12.75
C GLN A 63 -0.41 -1.21 -11.66
N ALA A 64 0.91 -1.01 -11.60
CA ALA A 64 1.74 -1.65 -10.59
C ALA A 64 1.39 -1.25 -9.14
N MET A 65 0.89 -0.02 -8.95
CA MET A 65 0.44 0.48 -7.65
C MET A 65 -1.06 0.31 -7.39
N TRP A 66 -1.82 -0.25 -8.32
CA TRP A 66 -3.27 -0.21 -8.22
C TRP A 66 -3.77 -0.88 -6.95
N LEU A 67 -4.76 -0.26 -6.33
CA LEU A 67 -5.49 -0.77 -5.18
C LEU A 67 -6.98 -0.71 -5.51
N SER A 68 -7.63 -1.87 -5.60
CA SER A 68 -9.08 -1.91 -5.77
C SER A 68 -9.79 -1.41 -4.51
N THR A 69 -11.01 -0.92 -4.65
CA THR A 69 -11.85 -0.53 -3.50
C THR A 69 -12.09 -1.71 -2.54
N ARG A 70 -12.23 -2.93 -3.08
CA ARG A 70 -12.41 -4.17 -2.29
C ARG A 70 -11.18 -4.48 -1.45
N ASP A 71 -10.00 -4.43 -2.06
CA ASP A 71 -8.74 -4.71 -1.38
C ASP A 71 -8.38 -3.59 -0.40
N CYS A 72 -8.73 -2.35 -0.71
CA CYS A 72 -8.60 -1.22 0.21
C CYS A 72 -9.44 -1.42 1.48
N ALA A 73 -10.71 -1.81 1.34
CA ALA A 73 -11.55 -2.13 2.48
C ALA A 73 -10.97 -3.30 3.28
N HIS A 74 -10.48 -4.33 2.59
CA HIS A 74 -9.91 -5.51 3.22
C HIS A 74 -8.67 -5.19 4.07
N ILE A 75 -7.70 -4.43 3.56
CA ILE A 75 -6.48 -4.11 4.34
C ILE A 75 -6.78 -3.26 5.58
N HIS A 76 -7.76 -2.34 5.50
CA HIS A 76 -8.18 -1.55 6.66
C HIS A 76 -8.93 -2.40 7.69
N ASP A 77 -9.82 -3.29 7.24
CA ASP A 77 -10.52 -4.25 8.12
C ASP A 77 -9.54 -5.16 8.86
N ARG A 78 -8.53 -5.66 8.15
CA ARG A 78 -7.42 -6.45 8.73
C ARG A 78 -6.57 -5.64 9.70
N ALA A 79 -6.23 -4.39 9.37
CA ALA A 79 -5.50 -3.51 10.28
C ALA A 79 -6.27 -3.19 11.57
N LEU A 80 -7.60 -3.20 11.56
CA LEU A 80 -8.40 -3.00 12.77
C LEU A 80 -8.47 -4.24 13.67
N GLN A 81 -8.21 -5.43 13.12
CA GLN A 81 -8.38 -6.72 13.81
C GLN A 81 -7.07 -7.37 14.23
N ALA A 82 -5.98 -7.07 13.53
CA ALA A 82 -4.67 -7.67 13.78
C ALA A 82 -4.03 -7.17 15.07
N ASP A 83 -3.21 -8.02 15.68
CA ASP A 83 -2.44 -7.70 16.89
C ASP A 83 -1.03 -7.23 16.48
N TYR A 84 -0.79 -5.92 16.59
CA TYR A 84 0.50 -5.29 16.31
C TYR A 84 0.70 -4.03 17.16
N GLY A 85 1.96 -3.66 17.35
CA GLY A 85 2.35 -2.38 17.96
C GLY A 85 2.47 -1.27 16.92
N PHE A 86 3.53 -1.30 16.12
CA PHE A 86 3.80 -0.28 15.10
C PHE A 86 4.15 -0.93 13.78
N GLU A 87 3.40 -0.61 12.72
CA GLU A 87 3.62 -1.18 11.39
C GLU A 87 3.58 -0.11 10.30
N ILE A 88 4.36 -0.37 9.25
CA ILE A 88 4.31 0.35 7.98
C ILE A 88 4.17 -0.71 6.89
N VAL A 89 3.10 -0.63 6.10
CA VAL A 89 2.83 -1.58 5.02
C VAL A 89 2.42 -0.87 3.74
N TYR A 90 2.63 -1.51 2.60
CA TYR A 90 2.09 -1.04 1.32
C TYR A 90 0.67 -1.54 1.09
N GLY A 91 -0.24 -0.61 0.78
CA GLY A 91 -1.63 -0.92 0.43
C GLY A 91 -1.81 -0.91 -1.08
N ILE A 92 -1.59 -2.07 -1.72
CA ILE A 92 -1.87 -2.33 -3.13
C ILE A 92 -2.56 -3.70 -3.29
N SER A 93 -3.25 -3.90 -4.40
CA SER A 93 -3.76 -5.21 -4.84
C SER A 93 -2.61 -6.14 -5.27
N ASP A 94 -2.88 -7.41 -5.57
CA ASP A 94 -1.83 -8.39 -5.92
C ASP A 94 -1.37 -8.26 -7.38
N ASN A 95 -1.00 -7.04 -7.78
CA ASN A 95 -0.66 -6.74 -9.16
C ASN A 95 0.58 -7.51 -9.61
N ASP A 96 0.55 -8.12 -10.80
CA ASP A 96 1.71 -8.84 -11.36
C ASP A 96 2.91 -7.93 -11.60
N SER A 97 2.65 -6.65 -11.88
CA SER A 97 3.65 -5.63 -12.18
C SER A 97 4.14 -4.86 -10.94
N LYS A 98 3.71 -5.23 -9.73
CA LYS A 98 4.04 -4.53 -8.48
C LYS A 98 5.54 -4.44 -8.23
N TYR A 99 5.94 -3.32 -7.63
CA TYR A 99 7.31 -3.07 -7.14
C TYR A 99 7.36 -2.85 -5.62
N TYR A 100 6.20 -2.82 -4.97
CA TYR A 100 6.07 -2.83 -3.52
C TYR A 100 5.83 -4.26 -3.03
N SER A 101 6.54 -4.67 -1.97
CA SER A 101 6.25 -5.92 -1.28
C SER A 101 4.99 -5.75 -0.44
N ILE A 102 4.05 -6.68 -0.59
CA ILE A 102 2.86 -6.79 0.27
C ILE A 102 2.99 -7.90 1.31
N GLU A 103 4.12 -8.61 1.36
CA GLU A 103 4.30 -9.77 2.23
C GLU A 103 4.20 -9.39 3.71
N ARG A 104 4.73 -8.22 4.11
CA ARG A 104 4.56 -7.72 5.49
C ARG A 104 3.09 -7.52 5.87
N ALA A 105 2.27 -7.03 4.93
CA ALA A 105 0.83 -6.89 5.14
C ALA A 105 0.14 -8.26 5.27
N LYS A 106 0.54 -9.25 4.46
CA LYS A 106 0.04 -10.63 4.58
C LYS A 106 0.39 -11.23 5.93
N GLU A 107 1.65 -11.11 6.34
CA GLU A 107 2.19 -11.71 7.56
C GLU A 107 1.60 -11.11 8.84
N VAL A 108 1.55 -9.79 8.95
CA VAL A 108 1.14 -9.12 10.20
C VAL A 108 -0.36 -8.87 10.27
N LEU A 109 -0.96 -8.50 9.14
CA LEU A 109 -2.37 -8.12 9.12
C LEU A 109 -3.29 -9.27 8.69
N GLY A 110 -2.75 -10.34 8.07
CA GLY A 110 -3.58 -11.33 7.39
C GLY A 110 -4.23 -10.75 6.13
N TYR A 111 -3.56 -9.79 5.47
CA TYR A 111 -4.06 -9.20 4.23
C TYR A 111 -3.99 -10.21 3.07
N GLU A 112 -5.13 -10.47 2.44
CA GLU A 112 -5.24 -11.37 1.27
C GLU A 112 -5.95 -10.61 0.14
N PRO A 113 -5.23 -9.80 -0.66
CA PRO A 113 -5.81 -9.11 -1.81
C PRO A 113 -6.35 -10.11 -2.83
N ARG A 114 -7.40 -9.72 -3.53
CA ARG A 114 -8.10 -10.59 -4.50
C ARG A 114 -8.10 -10.03 -5.92
N ASP A 115 -7.69 -8.77 -6.10
CA ASP A 115 -7.66 -8.15 -7.41
C ASP A 115 -6.22 -8.07 -7.96
N ASN A 116 -6.11 -8.02 -9.28
CA ASN A 116 -4.86 -7.82 -10.00
C ASN A 116 -5.12 -6.91 -11.20
N SER A 117 -4.35 -5.82 -11.31
CA SER A 117 -4.48 -4.85 -12.41
C SER A 117 -4.37 -5.46 -13.81
N ALA A 118 -3.70 -6.61 -13.97
CA ALA A 118 -3.51 -7.28 -15.25
C ALA A 118 -4.78 -8.02 -15.74
N GLU A 119 -5.77 -8.23 -14.87
CA GLU A 119 -7.02 -8.93 -15.19
C GLU A 119 -8.09 -8.01 -15.80
N TRP A 120 -7.86 -6.69 -15.80
CA TRP A 120 -8.76 -5.73 -16.43
C TRP A 120 -8.46 -5.61 -17.93
N ASP A 121 -9.45 -5.90 -18.75
CA ASP A 121 -9.39 -5.85 -20.22
C ASP A 121 -10.19 -4.68 -20.84
N GLY A 122 -10.80 -3.85 -20.01
CA GLY A 122 -11.65 -2.75 -20.45
C GLY A 122 -10.88 -1.62 -21.16
N GLU A 123 -11.51 -1.05 -22.19
CA GLU A 123 -10.94 0.05 -22.99
C GLU A 123 -11.07 1.43 -22.33
N GLU A 124 -11.87 1.53 -21.26
CA GLU A 124 -12.19 2.81 -20.62
C GLU A 124 -10.99 3.35 -19.85
N LYS A 125 -10.78 4.67 -19.92
CA LYS A 125 -9.65 5.35 -19.27
C LYS A 125 -10.20 6.20 -18.14
N VAL A 126 -10.01 5.78 -16.88
CA VAL A 126 -10.09 6.72 -15.76
C VAL A 126 -8.89 7.67 -15.80
N ALA A 127 -9.21 8.97 -15.80
CA ALA A 127 -8.28 10.08 -15.89
C ALA A 127 -7.51 10.34 -14.59
#